data_AF-A0A9W7DUI9-F1
#
_entry.id   AF-A0A9W7DUI9-F1
#
_cell.length_a   1.000
_cell.length_b   1.000
_cell.length_c   1.000
_cell.angle_alpha   90.00
_cell.angle_beta   90.00
_cell.angle_gamma   90.00
#
_symmetry.space_group_name_H-M   'P 1'
#
loop_
_entity.id
_entity.type
_entity.pdbx_description
1 polymer ?
#
loop_
_entity_poly.entity_id
_entity_poly.type
_entity_poly.pdbx_seq_one_letter_code
_entity_poly.pdbx_strand_id
1 'polypeptide(L)'
;MAFYLLYKVVRRDFTYQIPLPFGVFSSFASSLIRAILKFIVDFAVIIHYRHPYEIGGLYFSLNMFLPSLGLAFLLASDLAKGSLSESTLALLSSLVMILGGSLVTLFGAFLLLMNKEYRHTFLSIETGGQLLRRLFLEGDDVSKAQVFKKNKILWAPIRDKVAVWVKEGWASWEEENPDWFTDKWKAKVPENMKPTKKMALRVEKGASERQAEVEFEFGGGGGEEKGQNGRRKSLSALIMGHKAASFKVTPTSGVMKKESEVDEVEFVREMKRRGSFSM
;
A
#
# COMPACT_ATOMS: atom_id res chain seq x y z
N MET A 1 -9.69 -24.85 -5.38
CA MET A 1 -8.23 -24.70 -5.57
C MET A 1 -7.82 -24.30 -6.99
N ALA A 2 -8.12 -25.10 -8.02
CA ALA A 2 -7.68 -24.81 -9.39
C ALA A 2 -8.12 -23.42 -9.91
N PHE A 3 -9.40 -23.06 -9.74
CA PHE A 3 -9.92 -21.75 -10.13
C PHE A 3 -9.17 -20.57 -9.46
N TYR A 4 -8.82 -20.71 -8.19
CA TYR A 4 -8.06 -19.69 -7.45
C TYR A 4 -6.63 -19.53 -8.00
N LEU A 5 -5.93 -20.63 -8.27
CA LEU A 5 -4.60 -20.57 -8.84
C LEU A 5 -4.63 -19.97 -10.25
N LEU A 6 -5.60 -20.37 -11.08
CA LEU A 6 -5.82 -19.80 -12.40
C LEU A 6 -6.11 -18.29 -12.32
N TYR A 7 -6.98 -17.87 -11.41
CA TYR A 7 -7.28 -16.47 -11.13
C TYR A 7 -6.00 -15.66 -10.81
N LYS A 8 -5.08 -16.20 -9.99
CA LYS A 8 -3.81 -15.55 -9.69
C LYS A 8 -2.85 -15.51 -10.88
N VAL A 9 -2.83 -16.55 -11.72
CA VAL A 9 -2.03 -16.57 -12.95
C VAL A 9 -2.53 -15.54 -13.96
N VAL A 10 -3.84 -15.50 -14.24
CA VAL A 10 -4.46 -14.54 -15.17
C VAL A 10 -4.18 -13.11 -14.76
N ARG A 11 -4.17 -12.84 -13.45
CA ARG A 11 -3.89 -11.51 -12.89
C ARG A 11 -2.41 -11.15 -12.80
N ARG A 12 -1.51 -12.04 -13.24
CA ARG A 12 -0.05 -11.88 -13.10
C ARG A 12 0.38 -11.64 -11.64
N ASP A 13 -0.37 -12.21 -10.69
CA ASP A 13 -0.15 -12.10 -9.24
C ASP A 13 0.14 -13.48 -8.63
N PHE A 14 0.80 -14.35 -9.40
CA PHE A 14 1.07 -15.72 -8.99
C PHE A 14 2.30 -15.83 -8.09
N THR A 15 3.36 -15.09 -8.38
CA THR A 15 4.60 -15.11 -7.59
C THR A 15 4.32 -14.65 -6.16
N TYR A 16 4.79 -15.42 -5.18
CA TYR A 16 4.64 -15.04 -3.77
C TYR A 16 5.55 -13.87 -3.40
N GLN A 17 5.15 -13.11 -2.37
CA GLN A 17 5.83 -11.87 -1.97
C GLN A 17 7.24 -12.07 -1.41
N ILE A 18 7.56 -13.26 -0.87
CA ILE A 18 8.87 -13.58 -0.32
C ILE A 18 9.89 -13.69 -1.48
N PRO A 19 11.08 -13.09 -1.35
CA PRO A 19 12.14 -13.22 -2.35
C PRO A 19 12.67 -14.65 -2.37
N LEU A 20 12.20 -15.44 -3.33
CA LEU A 20 12.69 -16.79 -3.61
C LEU A 20 13.66 -16.75 -4.80
N PRO A 21 14.68 -17.62 -4.83
CA PRO A 21 15.59 -17.71 -5.97
C PRO A 21 14.83 -17.97 -7.27
N PHE A 22 15.28 -17.34 -8.36
CA PHE A 22 14.58 -17.31 -9.64
C PHE A 22 14.43 -18.69 -10.28
N GLY A 23 13.33 -18.89 -11.02
CA GLY A 23 13.10 -20.06 -11.87
C GLY A 23 11.90 -20.90 -11.45
N VAL A 24 11.84 -22.13 -11.98
CA VAL A 24 10.73 -23.09 -11.78
C VAL A 24 10.45 -23.35 -10.30
N PHE A 25 11.50 -23.37 -9.47
CA PHE A 25 11.38 -23.54 -8.02
C PHE A 25 10.55 -22.43 -7.36
N SER A 26 10.70 -21.17 -7.79
CA SER A 26 9.92 -20.04 -7.28
C SER A 26 8.43 -20.19 -7.58
N SER A 27 8.10 -20.63 -8.78
CA SER A 27 6.72 -20.89 -9.21
C SER A 27 6.11 -22.04 -8.41
N PHE A 28 6.83 -23.15 -8.24
CA PHE A 28 6.38 -24.29 -7.46
C PHE A 28 6.14 -23.93 -5.99
N ALA A 29 7.11 -23.28 -5.35
CA ALA A 29 6.98 -22.82 -3.96
C ALA A 29 5.82 -21.82 -3.81
N SER A 30 5.62 -20.92 -4.79
CA SER A 30 4.48 -20.00 -4.80
C SER A 30 3.15 -20.73 -4.93
N SER A 31 3.02 -21.76 -5.78
CA SER A 31 1.80 -22.59 -5.83
C SER A 31 1.53 -23.27 -4.51
N LEU A 32 2.55 -23.86 -3.88
CA LEU A 32 2.39 -24.62 -2.64
C LEU A 32 1.93 -23.71 -1.50
N ILE A 33 2.61 -22.58 -1.30
CA ILE A 33 2.23 -21.59 -0.28
C ILE A 33 0.81 -21.06 -0.55
N ARG A 34 0.49 -20.72 -1.80
CA ARG A 34 -0.85 -20.24 -2.15
C ARG A 34 -1.92 -21.30 -1.92
N ALA A 35 -1.64 -22.58 -2.17
CA ALA A 35 -2.57 -23.67 -1.92
C ALA A 35 -2.81 -23.88 -0.41
N ILE A 36 -1.74 -23.86 0.39
CA ILE A 36 -1.83 -23.97 1.86
C ILE A 36 -2.65 -22.80 2.42
N LEU A 37 -2.34 -21.56 2.03
CA LEU A 37 -3.06 -20.39 2.53
C LEU A 37 -4.52 -20.37 2.06
N LYS A 38 -4.78 -20.82 0.83
CA LYS A 38 -6.16 -20.98 0.34
C LYS A 38 -6.92 -22.02 1.16
N PHE A 39 -6.29 -23.16 1.47
CA PHE A 39 -6.88 -24.19 2.31
C PHE A 39 -7.22 -23.63 3.70
N ILE A 40 -6.27 -22.96 4.36
CA ILE A 40 -6.50 -22.35 5.67
C ILE A 40 -7.67 -21.37 5.64
N VAL A 41 -7.74 -20.50 4.63
CA VAL A 41 -8.83 -19.50 4.56
C VAL A 41 -10.18 -20.12 4.26
N ASP A 42 -10.23 -21.21 3.50
CA ASP A 42 -11.48 -21.91 3.19
C ASP A 42 -12.13 -22.53 4.40
N PHE A 43 -11.32 -23.02 5.35
CA PHE A 43 -11.84 -23.67 6.56
C PHE A 43 -11.94 -22.73 7.75
N ALA A 44 -10.99 -21.81 7.92
CA ALA A 44 -10.89 -20.98 9.12
C ALA A 44 -11.34 -19.53 8.90
N VAL A 45 -11.56 -19.08 7.66
CA VAL A 45 -12.07 -17.73 7.33
C VAL A 45 -11.25 -16.62 8.01
N ILE A 46 -9.93 -16.81 8.11
CA ILE A 46 -9.05 -15.88 8.83
C ILE A 46 -8.91 -14.57 8.05
N ILE A 47 -9.41 -13.48 8.63
CA ILE A 47 -9.49 -12.17 7.99
C ILE A 47 -8.14 -11.55 7.62
N HIS A 48 -7.05 -11.94 8.30
CA HIS A 48 -5.70 -11.43 8.04
C HIS A 48 -5.22 -11.79 6.61
N TYR A 49 -5.67 -12.92 6.06
CA TYR A 49 -5.34 -13.35 4.70
C TYR A 49 -6.18 -12.69 3.60
N ARG A 50 -7.08 -11.75 3.97
CA ARG A 50 -7.72 -10.81 3.03
C ARG A 50 -6.70 -9.92 2.32
N HIS A 51 -5.51 -9.76 2.89
CA HIS A 51 -4.48 -8.87 2.35
C HIS A 51 -4.17 -9.14 0.86
N PRO A 52 -3.93 -8.11 0.01
CA PRO A 52 -3.67 -8.28 -1.43
C PRO A 52 -2.54 -9.25 -1.80
N TYR A 53 -1.51 -9.39 -0.95
CA TYR A 53 -0.44 -10.39 -1.14
C TYR A 53 -0.95 -11.84 -1.10
N GLU A 54 -2.05 -12.07 -0.38
CA GLU A 54 -2.60 -13.38 -0.09
C GLU A 54 -3.76 -13.66 -1.04
N ILE A 55 -5.00 -13.65 -0.54
CA ILE A 55 -6.19 -13.96 -1.34
C ILE A 55 -6.76 -12.69 -2.00
N GLY A 56 -6.59 -11.53 -1.36
CA GLY A 56 -7.15 -10.26 -1.81
C GLY A 56 -8.58 -10.04 -1.33
N GLY A 57 -8.99 -8.77 -1.29
CA GLY A 57 -10.26 -8.32 -0.71
C GLY A 57 -11.46 -8.99 -1.33
N LEU A 58 -11.71 -8.71 -2.63
CA LEU A 58 -12.93 -9.18 -3.29
C LEU A 58 -13.04 -10.71 -3.26
N TYR A 59 -11.93 -11.41 -3.54
CA TYR A 59 -11.94 -12.87 -3.52
C TYR A 59 -12.26 -13.38 -2.10
N PHE A 60 -11.67 -12.81 -1.05
CA PHE A 60 -11.98 -13.17 0.34
C PHE A 60 -13.47 -12.97 0.65
N SER A 61 -14.04 -11.83 0.25
CA SER A 61 -15.48 -11.56 0.43
C SER A 61 -16.35 -12.55 -0.33
N LEU A 62 -16.03 -12.89 -1.58
CA LEU A 62 -16.76 -13.92 -2.33
C LEU A 62 -16.62 -15.30 -1.67
N ASN A 63 -15.44 -15.65 -1.18
CA ASN A 63 -15.17 -16.92 -0.51
C ASN A 63 -16.03 -17.12 0.75
N MET A 64 -16.48 -16.04 1.37
CA MET A 64 -17.42 -16.07 2.50
C MET A 64 -18.80 -16.62 2.09
N PHE A 65 -19.26 -16.31 0.87
CA PHE A 65 -20.65 -16.57 0.44
C PHE A 65 -20.77 -17.76 -0.51
N LEU A 66 -19.74 -17.99 -1.32
CA LEU A 66 -19.73 -19.05 -2.34
C LEU A 66 -20.03 -20.46 -1.80
N PRO A 67 -19.56 -20.88 -0.60
CA PRO A 67 -19.90 -22.19 -0.06
C PRO A 67 -21.40 -22.37 0.18
N SER A 68 -22.05 -21.38 0.79
CA SER A 68 -23.49 -21.43 1.06
C SER A 68 -24.31 -21.42 -0.23
N LEU A 69 -23.91 -20.61 -1.22
CA LEU A 69 -24.55 -20.60 -2.54
C LEU A 69 -24.38 -21.92 -3.29
N GLY A 70 -23.18 -22.51 -3.24
CA GLY A 70 -22.89 -23.80 -3.85
C GLY A 70 -23.72 -24.93 -3.25
N LEU A 71 -23.84 -24.98 -1.92
CA LEU A 71 -24.69 -25.96 -1.23
C LEU A 71 -26.18 -25.76 -1.56
N ALA A 72 -26.66 -24.52 -1.59
CA ALA A 72 -28.03 -24.22 -1.97
C ALA A 72 -28.33 -24.68 -3.42
N PHE A 73 -27.39 -24.47 -4.34
CA PHE A 73 -27.52 -24.94 -5.73
C PHE A 73 -27.54 -26.47 -5.85
N LEU A 74 -26.72 -27.18 -5.07
CA LEU A 74 -26.74 -28.65 -5.03
C LEU A 74 -28.08 -29.18 -4.51
N LEU A 75 -28.59 -28.60 -3.41
CA LEU A 75 -29.90 -28.97 -2.87
C LEU A 75 -31.04 -28.69 -3.85
N ALA A 76 -30.99 -27.56 -4.57
CA ALA A 76 -31.96 -27.26 -5.62
C ALA A 76 -31.87 -28.26 -6.79
N SER A 77 -30.66 -28.71 -7.13
CA SER A 77 -30.44 -29.73 -8.15
C SER A 77 -30.95 -31.11 -7.73
N ASP A 78 -30.80 -31.46 -6.45
CA ASP A 78 -31.32 -32.71 -5.88
C ASP A 78 -32.85 -32.70 -5.79
N LEU A 79 -33.45 -31.56 -5.43
CA LEU A 79 -34.90 -31.36 -5.47
C LEU A 79 -35.44 -31.56 -6.90
N ALA A 80 -34.77 -31.01 -7.91
CA ALA A 80 -35.18 -31.18 -9.31
C ALA A 80 -35.05 -32.64 -9.80
N LYS A 81 -34.13 -33.42 -9.22
CA LYS A 81 -33.92 -34.84 -9.55
C LYS A 81 -34.76 -35.80 -8.70
N GLY A 82 -35.37 -35.32 -7.62
CA GLY A 82 -36.05 -36.16 -6.64
C GLY A 82 -35.12 -37.20 -5.97
N SER A 83 -33.82 -36.88 -5.84
CA SER A 83 -32.82 -37.85 -5.36
C SER A 83 -32.89 -38.09 -3.84
N LEU A 84 -33.33 -37.07 -3.09
CA LEU A 84 -33.43 -37.07 -1.63
C LEU A 84 -34.89 -36.98 -1.19
N SER A 85 -35.20 -37.49 0.00
CA SER A 85 -36.54 -37.33 0.58
C SER A 85 -36.83 -35.86 0.89
N GLU A 86 -38.11 -35.47 0.82
CA GLU A 86 -38.53 -34.09 1.09
C GLU A 86 -38.14 -33.63 2.51
N SER A 87 -38.24 -34.51 3.50
CA SER A 87 -37.86 -34.22 4.88
C SER A 87 -36.35 -33.97 5.02
N THR A 88 -35.52 -34.77 4.35
CA THR A 88 -34.06 -34.56 4.33
C THR A 88 -33.70 -33.26 3.61
N LEU A 89 -34.33 -32.97 2.47
CA LEU A 89 -34.11 -31.72 1.74
C LEU A 89 -34.50 -30.48 2.56
N ALA A 90 -35.63 -30.53 3.26
CA ALA A 90 -36.07 -29.44 4.14
C ALA A 90 -35.07 -29.18 5.28
N LEU A 91 -34.60 -30.25 5.93
CA LEU A 91 -33.61 -30.16 7.01
C LEU A 91 -32.29 -29.57 6.49
N LEU A 92 -31.74 -30.11 5.40
CA LEU A 92 -30.48 -29.64 4.83
C LEU A 92 -30.58 -28.18 4.34
N SER A 93 -31.69 -27.82 3.70
CA SER A 93 -31.93 -26.44 3.25
C SER A 93 -32.02 -25.48 4.42
N SER A 94 -32.70 -25.87 5.51
CA SER A 94 -32.78 -25.04 6.71
C SER A 94 -31.40 -24.82 7.35
N LEU A 95 -30.57 -25.87 7.42
CA LEU A 95 -29.19 -25.78 7.93
C LEU A 95 -28.33 -24.85 7.09
N VAL A 96 -28.39 -24.97 5.76
CA VAL A 96 -27.63 -24.09 4.85
C VAL A 96 -28.07 -22.63 4.99
N MET A 97 -29.37 -22.38 5.12
CA MET A 97 -29.91 -21.02 5.30
C MET A 97 -29.53 -20.43 6.66
N ILE A 98 -29.58 -21.20 7.74
CA ILE A 98 -29.23 -20.72 9.09
C ILE A 98 -27.71 -20.45 9.18
N LEU A 99 -26.87 -21.39 8.76
CA LEU A 99 -25.42 -21.24 8.82
C LEU A 99 -24.92 -20.17 7.83
N GLY A 100 -25.39 -20.20 6.59
CA GLY A 100 -25.04 -19.18 5.59
C GLY A 100 -25.57 -17.80 5.96
N GLY A 101 -26.84 -17.72 6.40
CA GLY A 101 -27.47 -16.47 6.80
C GLY A 101 -26.82 -15.84 8.04
N SER A 102 -26.47 -16.65 9.05
CA SER A 102 -25.74 -16.16 10.22
C SER A 102 -24.34 -15.64 9.85
N LEU A 103 -23.61 -16.33 8.96
CA LEU A 103 -22.32 -15.88 8.47
C LEU A 103 -22.42 -14.54 7.72
N VAL A 104 -23.40 -14.39 6.82
CA VAL A 104 -23.67 -13.14 6.09
C VAL A 104 -24.00 -12.01 7.07
N THR A 105 -24.83 -12.30 8.07
CA THR A 105 -25.25 -11.32 9.08
C THR A 105 -24.08 -10.87 9.93
N LEU A 106 -23.25 -11.81 10.42
CA LEU A 106 -22.05 -11.50 11.20
C LEU A 106 -21.02 -10.73 10.40
N PHE A 107 -20.79 -11.11 9.14
CA PHE A 107 -19.87 -10.41 8.26
C PHE A 107 -20.38 -9.00 7.91
N GLY A 108 -21.68 -8.84 7.66
CA GLY A 108 -22.32 -7.56 7.45
C GLY A 108 -22.20 -6.65 8.68
N ALA A 109 -22.51 -7.16 9.87
CA ALA A 109 -22.34 -6.45 11.13
C ALA A 109 -20.86 -6.05 11.34
N PHE A 110 -19.92 -6.95 11.08
CA PHE A 110 -18.49 -6.66 11.13
C PHE A 110 -18.10 -5.50 10.20
N LEU A 111 -18.56 -5.51 8.94
CA LEU A 111 -18.30 -4.40 8.00
C LEU A 111 -18.92 -3.08 8.46
N LEU A 112 -20.10 -3.13 9.09
CA LEU A 112 -20.78 -1.94 9.64
C LEU A 112 -20.08 -1.36 10.87
N LEU A 113 -19.48 -2.21 11.71
CA LEU A 113 -18.70 -1.82 12.89
C LEU A 113 -17.30 -1.32 12.52
N MET A 114 -16.75 -1.79 11.40
CA MET A 114 -15.44 -1.37 10.92
C MET A 114 -15.44 0.09 10.42
N ASN A 115 -14.31 0.78 10.60
CA ASN A 115 -14.08 2.12 10.05
C ASN A 115 -14.38 2.13 8.54
N LYS A 116 -15.21 3.10 8.13
CA LYS A 116 -15.71 3.30 6.76
C LYS A 116 -14.58 3.36 5.74
N GLU A 117 -13.46 3.94 6.12
CA GLU A 117 -12.27 4.07 5.27
C GLU A 117 -11.70 2.71 4.84
N TYR A 118 -11.90 1.63 5.60
CA TYR A 118 -11.35 0.31 5.25
C TYR A 118 -12.36 -0.61 4.57
N ARG A 119 -13.65 -0.25 4.48
CA ARG A 119 -14.70 -1.11 3.89
C ARG A 119 -14.44 -1.43 2.42
N HIS A 120 -13.97 -0.43 1.67
CA HIS A 120 -13.63 -0.62 0.26
C HIS A 120 -12.50 -1.65 0.07
N THR A 121 -11.67 -1.91 1.08
CA THR A 121 -10.58 -2.91 0.99
C THR A 121 -11.08 -4.36 0.95
N PHE A 122 -12.35 -4.61 1.28
CA PHE A 122 -13.02 -5.92 1.13
C PHE A 122 -13.58 -6.13 -0.28
N LEU A 123 -13.86 -5.06 -1.01
CA LEU A 123 -14.27 -5.13 -2.41
C LEU A 123 -13.10 -4.80 -3.35
N SER A 124 -11.93 -4.50 -2.78
CA SER A 124 -10.75 -4.17 -3.55
C SER A 124 -10.27 -5.37 -4.35
N ILE A 125 -10.02 -5.07 -5.62
CA ILE A 125 -9.54 -5.98 -6.65
C ILE A 125 -8.00 -5.85 -6.80
N GLU A 126 -7.37 -5.03 -5.96
CA GLU A 126 -5.94 -4.74 -5.97
C GLU A 126 -5.09 -6.01 -5.80
N THR A 127 -4.05 -6.15 -6.63
CA THR A 127 -3.04 -7.21 -6.56
C THR A 127 -1.92 -6.85 -5.57
N GLY A 128 -1.18 -7.84 -5.09
CA GLY A 128 -0.03 -7.61 -4.21
C GLY A 128 1.01 -6.69 -4.84
N GLY A 129 1.27 -6.85 -6.14
CA GLY A 129 2.19 -5.97 -6.88
C GLY A 129 1.68 -4.53 -7.02
N GLN A 130 0.37 -4.34 -7.24
CA GLN A 130 -0.23 -2.99 -7.29
C GLN A 130 -0.16 -2.30 -5.92
N LEU A 131 -0.48 -3.01 -4.84
CA LEU A 131 -0.37 -2.49 -3.49
C LEU A 131 1.07 -2.06 -3.18
N LEU A 132 2.07 -2.89 -3.51
CA LEU A 132 3.47 -2.53 -3.29
C LEU A 132 3.87 -1.26 -4.03
N ARG A 133 3.40 -1.09 -5.27
CA ARG A 133 3.66 0.12 -6.06
C ARG A 133 2.98 1.34 -5.47
N ARG A 134 1.72 1.21 -5.02
CA ARG A 134 0.99 2.29 -4.36
C ARG A 134 1.72 2.73 -3.08
N LEU A 135 2.06 1.78 -2.22
CA LEU A 135 2.81 2.03 -1.00
C LEU A 135 4.17 2.70 -1.25
N PHE A 136 4.84 2.37 -2.36
CA PHE A 136 6.10 3.02 -2.71
C PHE A 136 5.90 4.46 -3.20
N LEU A 137 4.85 4.73 -3.97
CA LEU A 137 4.61 6.05 -4.55
C LEU A 137 4.00 7.05 -3.57
N GLU A 138 3.12 6.58 -2.68
CA GLU A 138 2.33 7.42 -1.78
C GLU A 138 2.81 7.33 -0.32
N GLY A 139 3.63 6.32 0.01
CA GLY A 139 4.04 6.05 1.39
C GLY A 139 5.19 6.90 1.88
N ASP A 140 5.42 6.81 3.19
CA ASP A 140 6.61 7.30 3.87
C ASP A 140 7.85 6.45 3.54
N ASP A 141 9.02 6.92 3.94
CA ASP A 141 10.29 6.22 3.67
C ASP A 141 10.32 4.81 4.29
N VAL A 142 9.64 4.61 5.43
CA VAL A 142 9.49 3.30 6.07
C VAL A 142 8.70 2.34 5.17
N SER A 143 7.59 2.80 4.59
CA SER A 143 6.78 2.01 3.64
C SER A 143 7.55 1.73 2.35
N LYS A 144 8.26 2.73 1.82
CA LYS A 144 9.11 2.59 0.63
C LYS A 144 10.22 1.57 0.86
N ALA A 145 10.86 1.56 2.01
CA ALA A 145 11.92 0.62 2.37
C ALA A 145 11.46 -0.86 2.35
N GLN A 146 10.16 -1.13 2.46
CA GLN A 146 9.63 -2.49 2.36
C GLN A 146 9.83 -3.09 0.96
N VAL A 147 10.06 -2.28 -0.08
CA VAL A 147 10.26 -2.75 -1.46
C VAL A 147 11.36 -3.81 -1.57
N PHE A 148 12.47 -3.65 -0.83
CA PHE A 148 13.60 -4.59 -0.83
C PHE A 148 13.36 -5.85 0.02
N LYS A 149 12.31 -5.87 0.84
CA LYS A 149 11.87 -7.09 1.53
C LYS A 149 10.99 -7.96 0.64
N LYS A 150 10.50 -7.43 -0.49
CA LYS A 150 9.60 -8.14 -1.42
C LYS A 150 10.35 -8.67 -2.64
N ASN A 151 9.72 -9.66 -3.28
CA ASN A 151 10.22 -10.25 -4.53
C ASN A 151 10.41 -9.18 -5.62
N LYS A 152 11.57 -9.22 -6.31
CA LYS A 152 11.96 -8.26 -7.36
C LYS A 152 10.94 -8.15 -8.49
N ILE A 153 10.19 -9.22 -8.78
CA ILE A 153 9.16 -9.24 -9.83
C ILE A 153 8.03 -8.24 -9.52
N LEU A 154 7.69 -8.04 -8.24
CA LEU A 154 6.56 -7.18 -7.85
C LEU A 154 6.83 -5.69 -8.09
N TRP A 155 8.09 -5.27 -7.98
CA TRP A 155 8.52 -3.89 -8.13
C TRP A 155 9.40 -3.63 -9.35
N ALA A 156 9.62 -4.64 -10.21
CA ALA A 156 10.32 -4.48 -11.49
C ALA A 156 9.77 -3.30 -12.34
N PRO A 157 8.45 -3.05 -12.44
CA PRO A 157 7.92 -1.91 -13.20
C PRO A 157 8.28 -0.53 -12.63
N ILE A 158 8.65 -0.44 -11.35
CA ILE A 158 9.02 0.82 -10.69
C ILE A 158 10.51 0.85 -10.32
N ARG A 159 11.31 -0.05 -10.89
CA ARG A 159 12.74 -0.21 -10.58
C ARG A 159 13.51 1.10 -10.67
N ASP A 160 13.23 1.90 -11.70
CA ASP A 160 13.94 3.15 -11.94
C ASP A 160 13.59 4.20 -10.87
N LYS A 161 12.31 4.30 -10.48
CA LYS A 161 11.87 5.17 -9.39
C LYS A 161 12.47 4.77 -8.04
N VAL A 162 12.57 3.46 -7.79
CA VAL A 162 13.24 2.92 -6.59
C VAL A 162 14.73 3.28 -6.61
N ALA A 163 15.39 3.16 -7.75
CA ALA A 163 16.82 3.48 -7.87
C ALA A 163 17.10 4.98 -7.65
N VAL A 164 16.24 5.87 -8.15
CA VAL A 164 16.35 7.32 -7.92
C VAL A 164 16.17 7.64 -6.43
N TRP A 165 15.08 7.16 -5.82
CA TRP A 165 14.81 7.35 -4.39
C TRP A 165 15.96 6.87 -3.50
N VAL A 166 16.52 5.68 -3.78
CA VAL A 166 17.67 5.16 -3.03
C VAL A 166 18.88 6.07 -3.18
N LYS A 167 19.20 6.56 -4.38
CA LYS A 167 20.38 7.40 -4.62
C LYS A 167 20.26 8.77 -3.96
N GLU A 168 19.06 9.34 -3.96
CA GLU A 168 18.80 10.68 -3.39
C GLU A 168 18.73 10.63 -1.86
N GLY A 169 18.07 9.64 -1.27
CA GLY A 169 17.88 9.53 0.17
C GLY A 169 19.04 8.88 0.93
N TRP A 170 19.99 8.23 0.25
CA TRP A 170 21.05 7.47 0.96
C TRP A 170 21.88 8.31 1.92
N ALA A 171 22.28 9.52 1.50
CA ALA A 171 23.12 10.40 2.30
C ALA A 171 22.39 10.88 3.56
N SER A 172 21.11 11.27 3.43
CA SER A 172 20.29 11.67 4.57
C SER A 172 20.06 10.51 5.55
N TRP A 173 19.83 9.29 5.05
CA TRP A 173 19.65 8.13 5.94
C TRP A 173 20.94 7.65 6.62
N GLU A 174 22.11 7.95 6.07
CA GLU A 174 23.39 7.71 6.75
C GLU A 174 23.62 8.66 7.93
N GLU A 175 23.13 9.90 7.83
CA GLU A 175 23.18 10.90 8.90
C GLU A 175 22.09 10.67 9.97
N GLU A 176 20.84 10.54 9.53
CA GLU A 176 19.68 10.37 10.42
C GLU A 176 19.66 8.98 11.09
N ASN A 177 20.28 7.98 10.46
CA ASN A 177 20.34 6.59 10.89
C ASN A 177 18.98 6.01 11.36
N PRO A 178 17.96 5.97 10.49
CA PRO A 178 16.63 5.51 10.88
C PRO A 178 16.61 4.01 11.15
N ASP A 179 15.74 3.55 12.07
CA ASP A 179 15.65 2.17 12.56
C ASP A 179 15.53 1.10 11.47
N TRP A 180 14.96 1.45 10.31
CA TRP A 180 14.78 0.53 9.19
C TRP A 180 16.05 0.39 8.32
N PHE A 181 16.98 1.34 8.36
CA PHE A 181 18.20 1.43 7.54
C PHE A 181 19.36 0.59 8.10
N THR A 182 19.04 -0.64 8.48
CA THR A 182 20.01 -1.61 9.02
C THR A 182 20.95 -2.17 7.95
N ASP A 183 22.10 -2.72 8.35
CA ASP A 183 23.02 -3.43 7.44
C ASP A 183 22.33 -4.57 6.68
N LYS A 184 21.39 -5.26 7.33
CA LYS A 184 20.54 -6.30 6.70
C LYS A 184 19.70 -5.73 5.57
N TRP A 185 19.22 -4.50 5.68
CA TRP A 185 18.49 -3.82 4.62
C TRP A 185 19.44 -3.38 3.51
N LYS A 186 20.57 -2.75 3.85
CA LYS A 186 21.62 -2.32 2.88
C LYS A 186 22.15 -3.49 2.05
N ALA A 187 22.21 -4.69 2.61
CA ALA A 187 22.60 -5.91 1.92
C ALA A 187 21.58 -6.37 0.85
N LYS A 188 20.28 -6.04 1.01
CA LYS A 188 19.23 -6.39 0.05
C LYS A 188 19.13 -5.43 -1.13
N VAL A 189 19.69 -4.22 -0.99
CA VAL A 189 19.74 -3.23 -2.06
C VAL A 189 20.74 -3.69 -3.14
N PRO A 190 20.32 -3.80 -4.41
CA PRO A 190 21.23 -4.12 -5.51
C PRO A 190 22.40 -3.13 -5.61
N GLU A 191 23.62 -3.61 -5.84
CA GLU A 191 24.81 -2.74 -5.87
C GLU A 191 24.71 -1.63 -6.92
N ASN A 192 24.07 -1.90 -8.05
CA ASN A 192 23.84 -0.91 -9.11
C ASN A 192 22.91 0.25 -8.71
N MET A 193 22.23 0.15 -7.57
CA MET A 193 21.35 1.20 -7.02
C MET A 193 21.99 1.96 -5.87
N LYS A 194 23.03 1.42 -5.24
CA LYS A 194 23.75 2.12 -4.18
C LYS A 194 24.48 3.33 -4.78
N PRO A 195 24.53 4.47 -4.08
CA PRO A 195 25.33 5.59 -4.56
C PRO A 195 26.80 5.17 -4.65
N THR A 196 27.41 5.41 -5.81
CA THR A 196 28.86 5.27 -5.96
C THR A 196 29.56 6.32 -5.09
N LYS A 197 30.72 6.03 -4.50
CA LYS A 197 31.48 7.01 -3.67
C LYS A 197 31.58 8.41 -4.31
N LYS A 198 31.74 8.48 -5.63
CA LYS A 198 31.79 9.74 -6.40
C LYS A 198 30.44 10.49 -6.46
N MET A 199 29.33 9.77 -6.51
CA MET A 199 27.98 10.35 -6.46
C MET A 199 27.59 10.74 -5.04
N ALA A 200 27.97 9.94 -4.04
CA ALA A 200 27.78 10.26 -2.62
C ALA A 200 28.44 11.62 -2.27
N LEU A 201 29.71 11.82 -2.66
CA LEU A 201 30.42 13.09 -2.49
C LEU A 201 29.77 14.29 -3.21
N ARG A 202 29.13 14.06 -4.36
CA ARG A 202 28.45 15.12 -5.13
C ARG A 202 27.09 15.48 -4.51
N VAL A 203 26.37 14.49 -3.98
CA VAL A 203 25.12 14.69 -3.25
C VAL A 203 25.39 15.35 -1.90
N GLU A 204 26.44 14.94 -1.20
CA GLU A 204 26.88 15.53 0.06
C GLU A 204 27.25 17.01 -0.12
N LYS A 205 28.03 17.34 -1.17
CA LYS A 205 28.30 18.74 -1.54
C LYS A 205 27.01 19.51 -1.84
N GLY A 206 26.13 18.99 -2.71
CA GLY A 206 24.88 19.66 -3.06
C GLY A 206 23.86 19.73 -1.91
N ALA A 207 23.92 18.83 -0.93
CA ALA A 207 23.10 18.90 0.30
C ALA A 207 23.67 19.95 1.25
N SER A 208 24.99 20.00 1.43
CA SER A 208 25.65 21.04 2.23
C SER A 208 25.47 22.44 1.67
N GLU A 209 25.49 22.60 0.34
CA GLU A 209 25.21 23.86 -0.35
C GLU A 209 23.76 24.30 -0.13
N ARG A 210 22.79 23.38 -0.21
CA ARG A 210 21.37 23.67 0.07
C ARG A 210 21.11 23.99 1.55
N GLN A 211 21.78 23.31 2.48
CA GLN A 211 21.70 23.64 3.90
C GLN A 211 22.32 25.02 4.19
N ALA A 212 23.44 25.35 3.55
CA ALA A 212 24.06 26.67 3.66
C ALA A 212 23.21 27.79 3.04
N GLU A 213 22.52 27.54 1.91
CA GLU A 213 21.56 28.49 1.32
C GLU A 213 20.36 28.74 2.25
N VAL A 214 19.82 27.69 2.88
CA VAL A 214 18.73 27.82 3.86
C VAL A 214 19.22 28.57 5.12
N GLU A 215 20.40 28.26 5.63
CA GLU A 215 20.98 28.97 6.78
C GLU A 215 21.30 30.45 6.45
N PHE A 216 21.70 30.74 5.21
CA PHE A 216 21.91 32.10 4.72
C PHE A 216 20.58 32.86 4.53
N GLU A 217 19.52 32.22 4.03
CA GLU A 217 18.18 32.84 3.94
C GLU A 217 17.56 33.12 5.31
N PHE A 218 17.74 32.22 6.29
CA PHE A 218 17.27 32.45 7.66
C PHE A 218 18.19 33.36 8.49
N GLY A 219 19.49 33.43 8.14
CA GLY A 219 20.49 34.29 8.78
C GLY A 219 20.59 35.71 8.18
N GLY A 220 20.00 35.94 7.01
CA GLY A 220 20.08 37.20 6.26
C GLY A 220 19.13 38.32 6.73
N GLY A 221 18.35 38.09 7.78
CA GLY A 221 17.42 39.06 8.37
C GLY A 221 17.95 39.69 9.66
N GLY A 222 19.06 40.42 9.59
CA GLY A 222 19.66 41.02 10.79
C GLY A 222 20.54 42.22 10.46
N GLY A 223 19.91 43.35 10.17
CA GLY A 223 20.57 44.65 10.13
C GLY A 223 21.20 44.99 11.49
N GLU A 224 22.35 45.64 11.41
CA GLU A 224 23.25 46.03 12.49
C GLU A 224 22.54 46.69 13.70
N GLU A 225 22.90 46.25 14.91
CA GLU A 225 23.00 47.18 16.05
C GLU A 225 24.17 46.78 16.97
N LYS A 226 25.02 47.78 17.23
CA LYS A 226 26.26 47.69 18.01
C LYS A 226 25.96 47.53 19.51
N GLY A 227 26.78 46.71 20.18
CA GLY A 227 27.32 47.07 21.50
C GLY A 227 27.07 46.10 22.66
N GLN A 228 28.18 45.82 23.36
CA GLN A 228 28.32 45.37 24.76
C GLN A 228 28.20 43.87 25.09
N ASN A 229 29.39 43.29 25.27
CA ASN A 229 29.88 42.62 26.48
C ASN A 229 28.95 41.64 27.25
N GLY A 230 29.37 40.37 27.28
CA GLY A 230 29.23 39.52 28.46
C GLY A 230 28.33 38.27 28.32
N ARG A 231 28.91 37.14 28.74
CA ARG A 231 28.29 35.83 29.05
C ARG A 231 27.88 34.93 27.89
N ARG A 232 28.78 33.98 27.60
CA ARG A 232 28.43 32.61 27.20
C ARG A 232 27.33 32.06 28.12
N LYS A 233 26.17 31.71 27.55
CA LYS A 233 25.26 30.70 28.09
C LYS A 233 24.87 29.76 26.96
N SER A 234 25.02 28.47 27.22
CA SER A 234 24.82 27.36 26.27
C SER A 234 23.40 27.29 25.74
N LEU A 235 23.26 27.20 24.42
CA LEU A 235 22.00 26.99 23.68
C LEU A 235 21.27 25.69 24.01
N SER A 236 21.93 24.75 24.70
CA SER A 236 21.36 23.45 25.10
C SER A 236 20.26 23.55 26.17
N ALA A 237 20.12 24.67 26.87
CA ALA A 237 19.19 24.82 27.99
C ALA A 237 17.84 25.47 27.62
N LEU A 238 17.68 26.04 26.42
CA LEU A 238 16.43 26.72 26.03
C LEU A 238 15.45 25.83 25.26
N ILE A 239 15.93 24.71 24.70
CA ILE A 239 15.10 23.81 23.87
C ILE A 239 14.32 22.79 24.72
N MET A 240 14.67 22.62 26.00
CA MET A 240 14.01 21.62 26.88
C MET A 240 12.80 22.16 27.66
N GLY A 241 12.26 23.34 27.28
CA GLY A 241 11.26 24.05 28.07
C GLY A 241 9.81 24.02 27.57
N HIS A 242 9.52 23.79 26.29
CA HIS A 242 8.14 23.90 25.79
C HIS A 242 7.74 22.69 24.92
N LYS A 243 6.97 21.80 25.53
CA LYS A 243 6.15 20.82 24.82
C LYS A 243 4.76 21.41 24.59
N ALA A 244 4.29 21.30 23.35
CA ALA A 244 2.91 21.28 22.89
C ALA A 244 2.07 22.58 22.99
N ALA A 245 1.95 23.27 21.86
CA ALA A 245 0.67 23.81 21.42
C ALA A 245 0.58 23.77 19.88
N SER A 246 -0.46 23.11 19.40
CA SER A 246 -0.84 22.92 18.00
C SER A 246 -0.94 24.25 17.25
N PHE A 247 -0.22 24.39 16.13
CA PHE A 247 -0.40 25.53 15.21
C PHE A 247 -1.01 25.05 13.89
N LYS A 248 -2.31 25.33 13.74
CA LYS A 248 -3.03 25.29 12.47
C LYS A 248 -2.38 26.28 11.51
N VAL A 249 -1.93 25.80 10.35
CA VAL A 249 -1.53 26.66 9.24
C VAL A 249 -2.77 26.97 8.40
N THR A 250 -3.26 28.21 8.50
CA THR A 250 -4.04 28.87 7.45
C THR A 250 -3.08 29.61 6.51
N PRO A 251 -3.22 29.52 5.18
CA PRO A 251 -2.36 30.24 4.26
C PRO A 251 -2.87 31.68 4.08
N THR A 252 -2.06 32.66 4.44
CA THR A 252 -2.29 34.07 4.14
C THR A 252 -1.78 34.41 2.74
N SER A 253 -2.64 35.12 2.02
CA SER A 253 -2.48 35.76 0.72
C SER A 253 -1.16 36.52 0.49
N GLY A 254 -0.55 36.29 -0.67
CA GLY A 254 0.51 37.13 -1.24
C GLY A 254 0.63 36.86 -2.75
N VAL A 255 0.29 37.87 -3.54
CA VAL A 255 0.06 37.85 -4.99
C VAL A 255 1.29 37.45 -5.80
N MET A 256 1.15 36.43 -6.66
CA MET A 256 2.03 36.15 -7.82
C MET A 256 1.17 35.89 -9.06
N LYS A 257 1.70 36.31 -10.19
CA LYS A 257 1.03 36.67 -11.45
C LYS A 257 0.22 35.56 -12.12
N LYS A 258 -0.88 36.00 -12.73
CA LYS A 258 -1.87 35.28 -13.51
C LYS A 258 -1.33 35.01 -14.93
N GLU A 259 -1.09 33.74 -15.29
CA GLU A 259 -1.03 33.32 -16.69
C GLU A 259 -1.25 31.80 -16.81
N SER A 260 -2.08 31.41 -17.80
CA SER A 260 -2.51 30.04 -18.18
C SER A 260 -3.62 29.38 -17.33
N GLU A 261 -4.76 30.04 -17.22
CA GLU A 261 -6.03 29.37 -16.91
C GLU A 261 -6.54 28.71 -18.20
N VAL A 262 -6.34 27.39 -18.32
CA VAL A 262 -7.00 26.58 -19.35
C VAL A 262 -8.48 26.60 -19.02
N ASP A 263 -9.27 27.18 -19.93
CA ASP A 263 -10.69 27.44 -19.78
C ASP A 263 -11.47 26.11 -19.63
N GLU A 264 -11.76 25.71 -18.39
CA GLU A 264 -12.51 24.49 -18.05
C GLU A 264 -13.86 24.44 -18.77
N VAL A 265 -14.43 25.60 -19.09
CA VAL A 265 -15.69 25.69 -19.83
C VAL A 265 -15.50 25.26 -21.29
N GLU A 266 -14.33 25.52 -21.87
CA GLU A 266 -13.97 25.05 -23.22
C GLU A 266 -13.65 23.56 -23.21
N PHE A 267 -12.95 23.05 -22.19
CA PHE A 267 -12.66 21.62 -22.02
C PHE A 267 -13.93 20.76 -21.85
N VAL A 268 -14.88 21.22 -21.04
CA VAL A 268 -16.17 20.53 -20.85
C VAL A 268 -17.03 20.60 -22.12
N ARG A 269 -16.95 21.70 -22.88
CA ARG A 269 -17.65 21.86 -24.17
C ARG A 269 -17.03 20.96 -25.26
N GLU A 270 -15.72 20.72 -25.21
CA GLU A 270 -14.99 19.81 -26.10
C GLU A 270 -15.30 18.34 -25.77
N MET A 271 -15.40 17.98 -24.48
CA MET A 271 -15.85 16.65 -24.03
C MET A 271 -17.29 16.35 -24.46
N LYS A 272 -18.18 17.35 -24.42
CA LYS A 272 -19.57 17.19 -24.88
C LYS A 272 -19.69 17.09 -26.41
N ARG A 273 -18.74 17.64 -27.17
CA ARG A 273 -18.66 17.50 -28.64
C ARG A 273 -18.10 16.15 -29.10
N ARG A 274 -17.30 15.45 -28.29
CA ARG A 274 -16.61 14.20 -28.68
C ARG A 274 -17.37 12.90 -28.45
N GLY A 275 -18.63 12.96 -28.02
CA GLY A 275 -19.58 11.88 -28.24
C GLY A 275 -19.74 10.87 -27.10
N SER A 276 -21.02 10.71 -26.71
CA SER A 276 -21.72 9.45 -26.45
C SER A 276 -21.00 8.36 -25.66
N PHE A 277 -21.40 8.19 -24.39
CA PHE A 277 -21.79 6.85 -23.95
C PHE A 277 -22.96 6.97 -22.95
N SER A 278 -24.14 6.62 -23.45
CA SER A 278 -25.27 6.18 -22.65
C SER A 278 -24.94 4.84 -22.01
N MET A 279 -24.93 4.77 -20.68
CA MET A 279 -25.78 3.94 -19.82
C MET A 279 -25.26 4.00 -18.38
#